data_AF-A0A075N0Q0-F1
#
_entry.id   AF-A0A075N0Q0-F1
#
_cell.length_a   1.000
_cell.length_b   1.000
_cell.length_c   1.000
_cell.angle_alpha   90.00
_cell.angle_beta   90.00
_cell.angle_gamma   90.00
#
_symmetry.space_group_name_H-M   'P 1'
#
loop_
_entity.id
_entity.type
_entity.pdbx_description
1 polymer ?
#
loop_
_entity_poly.entity_id
_entity_poly.type
_entity_poly.pdbx_seq_one_letter_code
_entity_poly.pdbx_strand_id
1 'polypeptide(L)'
;MAGARFAVYAVAAVAASLALIAVSLSVVPALTTSALSRGEEKRVVAFEQRYNYSLGQETWTARNLKMGDIPPNSSVVILNPFSADMDNFVREKIASATTADQVRKFWARTEPYSHYNLVRLPAWLGGQKDDVSSLRAYSAVAISSGCLIKYFGNDGRWAIEDPCHSDRYRPWDGLAFAGAASMGMTSPSVPSSAGPLALATLDLSVDKDGYITAKKPDISANGSPGQGRRLSQDELTLSNREMLDAASRNAGYALPFPAAGTYGKHLLTITPAQVQWGMRVTGDLRAFEALYADYYLGSNYHRTEIAVCPVALCPDLALGDSPADLAKNMVNVAPAEDRRVESGPDIAGRYAVLIANEGLDPGYAEAKLWGKGADRTDLFVTIRAYDMTMDELTLFAKSLGLSPED
;
A
#
# COMPACT_ATOMS: atom_id res chain seq x y z
N MET A 1 71.16 23.68 -21.59
CA MET A 1 70.12 23.67 -20.52
C MET A 1 68.68 23.88 -21.01
N ALA A 2 68.41 24.35 -22.25
CA ALA A 2 67.03 24.61 -22.71
C ALA A 2 66.14 23.36 -22.83
N GLY A 3 66.67 22.23 -23.34
CA GLY A 3 65.87 21.02 -23.61
C GLY A 3 65.22 20.37 -22.37
N ALA A 4 65.87 20.42 -21.21
CA ALA A 4 65.34 19.80 -19.99
C ALA A 4 64.06 20.48 -19.49
N ARG A 5 63.92 21.80 -19.68
CA ARG A 5 62.71 22.54 -19.28
C ARG A 5 61.53 22.21 -20.20
N PHE A 6 61.77 22.08 -21.50
CA PHE A 6 60.72 21.70 -22.47
C PHE A 6 60.12 20.32 -22.18
N ALA A 7 60.93 19.33 -21.80
CA ALA A 7 60.44 18.00 -21.44
C ALA A 7 59.48 18.02 -20.23
N VAL A 8 59.81 18.80 -19.19
CA VAL A 8 58.96 18.92 -17.99
C VAL A 8 57.61 19.57 -18.31
N TYR A 9 57.59 20.64 -19.12
CA TYR A 9 56.33 21.26 -19.52
C TYR A 9 55.46 20.36 -20.40
N ALA A 10 56.06 19.56 -21.30
CA ALA A 10 55.33 18.62 -22.14
C ALA A 10 54.64 17.52 -21.30
N VAL A 11 55.34 16.93 -20.33
CA VAL A 11 54.77 15.90 -19.45
C VAL A 11 53.64 16.47 -18.57
N ALA A 12 53.83 17.69 -18.02
CA ALA A 12 52.79 18.35 -17.24
C ALA A 12 51.52 18.66 -18.06
N ALA A 13 51.67 19.10 -19.31
CA ALA A 13 50.54 19.37 -20.21
C ALA A 13 49.76 18.10 -20.60
N VAL A 14 50.46 16.99 -20.84
CA VAL A 14 49.82 15.68 -21.12
C VAL A 14 49.08 15.16 -19.88
N ALA A 15 49.68 15.24 -18.69
CA ALA A 15 49.04 14.84 -17.44
C ALA A 15 47.77 15.66 -17.14
N ALA A 16 47.82 16.98 -17.33
CA ALA A 16 46.66 17.86 -17.15
C ALA A 16 45.54 17.57 -18.16
N SER A 17 45.90 17.32 -19.43
CA SER A 17 44.94 16.92 -20.48
C SER A 17 44.27 15.58 -20.17
N LEU A 18 45.03 14.58 -19.72
CA LEU A 18 44.49 13.27 -19.33
C LEU A 18 43.56 13.37 -18.11
N ALA A 19 43.89 14.21 -17.13
CA ALA A 19 43.01 14.48 -15.99
C ALA A 19 41.71 15.16 -16.41
N LEU A 20 41.76 16.16 -17.32
CA LEU A 20 40.57 16.82 -17.88
C LEU A 20 39.70 15.86 -18.71
N ILE A 21 40.31 14.96 -19.47
CA ILE A 21 39.61 13.91 -20.21
C ILE A 21 38.95 12.90 -19.24
N ALA A 22 39.64 12.48 -18.19
CA ALA A 22 39.07 11.58 -17.17
C ALA A 22 37.91 12.23 -16.39
N VAL A 23 38.02 13.50 -16.03
CA VAL A 23 36.95 14.26 -15.35
C VAL A 23 35.76 14.49 -16.30
N SER A 24 35.98 14.86 -17.56
CA SER A 24 34.87 15.01 -18.52
C SER A 24 34.19 13.67 -18.84
N LEU A 25 34.93 12.57 -18.97
CA LEU A 25 34.35 11.24 -19.18
C LEU A 25 33.63 10.67 -17.95
N SER A 26 33.87 11.17 -16.74
CA SER A 26 33.17 10.74 -15.52
C SER A 26 32.00 11.65 -15.13
N VAL A 27 32.05 12.95 -15.44
CA VAL A 27 31.00 13.92 -15.10
C VAL A 27 29.94 14.05 -16.20
N VAL A 28 30.30 13.93 -17.48
CA VAL A 28 29.34 14.15 -18.59
C VAL A 28 28.27 13.04 -18.71
N PRO A 29 28.57 11.73 -18.56
CA PRO A 29 27.55 10.68 -18.62
C PRO A 29 26.48 10.79 -17.53
N ALA A 30 26.78 11.48 -16.42
CA ALA A 30 25.84 11.68 -15.31
C ALA A 30 24.79 12.77 -15.58
N LEU A 31 24.96 13.62 -16.60
CA LEU A 31 24.15 14.84 -16.79
C LEU A 31 23.48 14.99 -18.17
N THR A 32 23.86 14.26 -19.22
CA THR A 32 23.39 14.58 -20.59
C THR A 32 22.80 13.45 -21.44
N THR A 33 22.60 12.23 -20.93
CA THR A 33 22.03 11.10 -21.72
C THR A 33 20.55 10.81 -21.45
N SER A 34 19.86 11.63 -20.66
CA SER A 34 18.42 11.46 -20.33
C SER A 34 17.48 12.39 -21.10
N ALA A 35 18.00 13.24 -22.00
CA ALA A 35 17.18 14.11 -22.85
C ALA A 35 17.08 13.52 -24.26
N LEU A 36 15.87 13.52 -24.82
CA LEU A 36 15.54 13.18 -26.23
C LEU A 36 15.40 11.69 -26.61
N SER A 37 14.78 10.86 -25.76
CA SER A 37 14.00 9.71 -26.27
C SER A 37 12.55 10.10 -26.51
N ARG A 38 12.03 9.86 -27.72
CA ARG A 38 10.58 9.97 -28.01
C ARG A 38 9.87 8.81 -27.31
N GLY A 39 9.19 9.11 -26.20
CA GLY A 39 8.64 8.12 -25.26
C GLY A 39 9.14 8.42 -23.86
N GLU A 40 8.72 9.58 -23.33
CA GLU A 40 9.38 10.31 -22.24
C GLU A 40 9.37 9.58 -20.88
N GLU A 41 10.27 8.61 -20.67
CA GLU A 41 10.69 8.18 -19.35
C GLU A 41 11.80 9.09 -18.80
N LYS A 42 11.70 9.46 -17.53
CA LYS A 42 12.69 10.27 -16.81
C LYS A 42 13.04 9.64 -15.47
N ARG A 43 14.31 9.72 -15.06
CA ARG A 43 14.76 9.27 -13.72
C ARG A 43 14.05 10.07 -12.62
N VAL A 44 13.64 9.40 -11.56
CA VAL A 44 13.03 10.06 -10.39
C VAL A 44 14.12 10.61 -9.46
N VAL A 45 13.90 11.82 -8.94
CA VAL A 45 14.77 12.44 -7.94
C VAL A 45 14.06 12.40 -6.59
N ALA A 46 14.70 11.76 -5.62
CA ALA A 46 14.28 11.74 -4.23
C ALA A 46 14.87 12.88 -3.43
N PHE A 47 14.10 13.35 -2.45
CA PHE A 47 14.53 14.27 -1.41
C PHE A 47 14.50 13.53 -0.06
N GLU A 48 15.66 13.40 0.56
CA GLU A 48 15.80 12.81 1.89
C GLU A 48 16.17 13.89 2.91
N GLN A 49 15.34 14.01 3.94
CA GLN A 49 15.58 14.78 5.15
C GLN A 49 16.05 13.81 6.23
N ARG A 50 17.23 14.05 6.82
CA ARG A 50 17.75 13.25 7.94
C ARG A 50 18.17 14.17 9.09
N TYR A 51 17.67 13.92 10.29
CA TYR A 51 18.03 14.66 11.49
C TYR A 51 19.10 13.90 12.28
N ASN A 52 20.26 14.53 12.48
CA ASN A 52 21.34 14.01 13.30
C ASN A 52 21.18 14.53 14.73
N TYR A 53 20.56 13.74 15.59
CA TYR A 53 20.32 14.07 17.01
C TYR A 53 21.62 14.38 17.78
N SER A 54 22.74 13.72 17.47
CA SER A 54 24.02 13.95 18.15
C SER A 54 24.65 15.32 17.82
N LEU A 55 24.33 15.88 16.66
CA LEU A 55 24.81 17.21 16.23
C LEU A 55 23.73 18.29 16.34
N GLY A 56 22.47 17.93 16.62
CA GLY A 56 21.32 18.83 16.53
C GLY A 56 21.07 19.37 15.12
N GLN A 57 21.61 18.71 14.09
CA GLN A 57 21.69 19.21 12.71
C GLN A 57 20.82 18.41 11.75
N GLU A 58 20.27 19.13 10.77
CA GLU A 58 19.41 18.59 9.74
C GLU A 58 20.15 18.57 8.40
N THR A 59 20.20 17.40 7.76
CA THR A 59 20.81 17.22 6.43
C THR A 59 19.75 16.93 5.39
N TRP A 60 19.87 17.61 4.25
CA TRP A 60 19.01 17.46 3.07
C TRP A 60 19.86 16.97 1.90
N THR A 61 19.41 15.91 1.24
CA THR A 61 20.07 15.38 0.03
C THR A 61 19.05 15.13 -1.07
N ALA A 62 19.39 15.50 -2.30
CA ALA A 62 18.61 15.18 -3.49
C ALA A 62 19.42 14.26 -4.42
N ARG A 63 18.84 13.14 -4.84
CA ARG A 63 19.54 12.14 -5.67
C ARG A 63 18.59 11.30 -6.52
N ASN A 64 19.11 10.75 -7.62
CA ASN A 64 18.45 9.66 -8.33
C ASN A 64 18.44 8.40 -7.46
N LEU A 65 17.38 7.60 -7.58
CA LEU A 65 17.23 6.34 -6.84
C LEU A 65 17.45 5.11 -7.71
N LYS A 66 18.06 4.08 -7.13
CA LYS A 66 18.07 2.70 -7.65
C LYS A 66 17.09 1.81 -6.90
N MET A 67 16.75 0.67 -7.48
CA MET A 67 15.84 -0.33 -6.87
C MET A 67 16.24 -0.72 -5.43
N GLY A 68 17.54 -0.93 -5.17
CA GLY A 68 18.03 -1.30 -3.84
C GLY A 68 18.05 -0.18 -2.80
N ASP A 69 17.80 1.09 -3.18
CA ASP A 69 17.96 2.24 -2.26
C ASP A 69 16.80 2.42 -1.29
N ILE A 70 15.65 1.81 -1.59
CA ILE A 70 14.41 1.88 -0.80
C ILE A 70 14.22 0.51 -0.15
N PRO A 71 14.32 0.33 1.18
CA PRO A 71 14.02 -0.96 1.79
C PRO A 71 12.53 -1.30 1.64
N PRO A 72 12.14 -2.58 1.66
CA PRO A 72 10.74 -2.98 1.71
C PRO A 72 10.03 -2.29 2.87
N ASN A 73 8.72 -2.07 2.72
CA ASN A 73 7.89 -1.46 3.75
C ASN A 73 8.32 -0.03 4.13
N SER A 74 8.76 0.77 3.16
CA SER A 74 9.20 2.15 3.37
C SER A 74 8.81 3.07 2.21
N SER A 75 9.00 4.38 2.38
CA SER A 75 8.79 5.35 1.31
C SER A 75 9.80 6.48 1.37
N VAL A 76 9.90 7.19 0.26
CA VAL A 76 10.70 8.39 0.08
C VAL A 76 9.92 9.36 -0.81
N VAL A 77 10.03 10.67 -0.54
CA VAL A 77 9.34 11.67 -1.36
C VAL A 77 10.19 11.97 -2.58
N ILE A 78 9.59 11.87 -3.76
CA ILE A 78 10.19 12.22 -5.04
C ILE A 78 9.54 13.46 -5.63
N LEU A 79 10.29 14.18 -6.45
CA LEU A 79 9.78 15.27 -7.28
C LEU A 79 9.28 14.71 -8.62
N ASN A 80 8.08 15.09 -9.04
CA ASN A 80 7.48 14.73 -10.31
C ASN A 80 8.43 15.16 -11.45
N PRO A 81 9.00 14.21 -12.22
CA PRO A 81 10.01 14.56 -13.22
C PRO A 81 9.46 15.31 -14.44
N PHE A 82 8.14 15.49 -14.53
CA PHE A 82 7.44 16.24 -15.58
C PHE A 82 6.89 17.60 -15.11
N SER A 83 7.15 17.99 -13.86
CA SER A 83 6.78 19.29 -13.31
C SER A 83 7.78 20.40 -13.67
N ALA A 84 7.33 21.65 -13.63
CA ALA A 84 8.20 22.83 -13.79
C ALA A 84 9.27 22.92 -12.68
N ASP A 85 9.00 22.36 -11.50
CA ASP A 85 9.98 22.24 -10.43
C ASP A 85 11.15 21.33 -10.81
N MET A 86 10.92 20.24 -11.56
CA MET A 86 12.02 19.42 -12.07
C MET A 86 12.87 20.18 -13.10
N ASP A 87 12.25 20.96 -13.96
CA ASP A 87 13.00 21.80 -14.91
C ASP A 87 13.85 22.84 -14.16
N ASN A 88 13.35 23.40 -13.05
CA ASN A 88 14.12 24.27 -12.16
C ASN A 88 15.25 23.52 -11.42
N PHE A 89 15.00 22.31 -10.91
CA PHE A 89 15.99 21.45 -10.28
C PHE A 89 17.22 21.21 -11.18
N VAL A 90 16.97 20.92 -12.46
CA VAL A 90 18.02 20.73 -13.47
C VAL A 90 18.71 22.06 -13.81
N ARG A 91 17.94 23.12 -14.06
CA ARG A 91 18.45 24.46 -14.42
C ARG A 91 19.40 25.02 -13.36
N GLU A 92 19.05 24.85 -12.09
CA GLU A 92 19.83 25.31 -10.93
C GLU A 92 20.91 24.32 -10.47
N LYS A 93 21.03 23.16 -11.14
CA LYS A 93 22.03 22.10 -10.84
C LYS A 93 21.96 21.60 -9.39
N ILE A 94 20.77 21.47 -8.82
CA ILE A 94 20.58 21.09 -7.41
C ILE A 94 21.15 19.69 -7.11
N ALA A 95 21.16 18.76 -8.08
CA ALA A 95 21.85 17.46 -7.96
C ALA A 95 23.37 17.57 -7.75
N SER A 96 23.97 18.72 -8.05
CA SER A 96 25.40 19.03 -7.84
C SER A 96 25.59 20.09 -6.75
N ALA A 97 24.57 20.37 -5.94
CA ALA A 97 24.67 21.30 -4.82
C ALA A 97 25.71 20.81 -3.80
N THR A 98 26.62 21.70 -3.41
CA THR A 98 27.70 21.40 -2.46
C THR A 98 27.28 21.54 -1.00
N THR A 99 26.04 21.99 -0.74
CA THR A 99 25.52 22.24 0.60
C THR A 99 24.09 21.73 0.77
N ALA A 100 23.78 21.16 1.94
CA ALA A 100 22.42 20.76 2.31
C ALA A 100 21.44 21.96 2.32
N ASP A 101 21.91 23.16 2.63
CA ASP A 101 21.07 24.36 2.67
C ASP A 101 20.53 24.76 1.29
N GLN A 102 21.30 24.54 0.20
CA GLN A 102 20.79 24.73 -1.18
C GLN A 102 19.65 23.76 -1.50
N VAL A 103 19.80 22.47 -1.15
CA VAL A 103 18.76 21.44 -1.36
C VAL A 103 17.51 21.77 -0.54
N ARG A 104 17.68 22.15 0.73
CA ARG A 104 16.59 22.58 1.63
C ARG A 104 15.86 23.81 1.10
N LYS A 105 16.58 24.83 0.64
CA LYS A 105 16.01 26.06 0.06
C LYS A 105 15.33 25.83 -1.29
N PHE A 106 15.75 24.82 -2.04
CA PHE A 106 15.04 24.37 -3.23
C PHE A 106 13.74 23.66 -2.82
N TRP A 107 13.81 22.66 -1.95
CA TRP A 107 12.66 21.92 -1.46
C TRP A 107 11.56 22.82 -0.90
N ALA A 108 11.93 23.76 -0.03
CA ALA A 108 11.01 24.68 0.66
C ALA A 108 10.25 25.66 -0.25
N ARG A 109 10.54 25.70 -1.56
CA ARG A 109 9.82 26.50 -2.57
C ARG A 109 9.24 25.70 -3.73
N THR A 110 9.37 24.37 -3.72
CA THR A 110 8.70 23.50 -4.70
C THR A 110 7.22 23.38 -4.38
N GLU A 111 6.37 23.25 -5.39
CA GLU A 111 4.93 23.17 -5.17
C GLU A 111 4.53 21.79 -4.61
N PRO A 112 3.63 21.71 -3.61
CA PRO A 112 3.19 20.43 -3.03
C PRO A 112 2.64 19.45 -4.06
N TYR A 113 1.97 19.95 -5.10
CA TYR A 113 1.42 19.15 -6.20
C TYR A 113 2.49 18.54 -7.13
N SER A 114 3.74 19.00 -7.03
CA SER A 114 4.90 18.37 -7.67
C SER A 114 5.46 17.18 -6.88
N HIS A 115 5.00 16.92 -5.65
CA HIS A 115 5.53 15.86 -4.78
C HIS A 115 4.77 14.54 -4.94
N TYR A 116 5.51 13.43 -4.91
CA TYR A 116 4.96 12.08 -4.91
C TYR A 116 5.62 11.22 -3.81
N ASN A 117 4.84 10.42 -3.10
CA ASN A 117 5.34 9.33 -2.27
C ASN A 117 5.73 8.16 -3.17
N LEU A 118 7.02 7.87 -3.29
CA LEU A 118 7.51 6.61 -3.84
C LEU A 118 7.58 5.58 -2.71
N VAL A 119 6.66 4.62 -2.74
CA VAL A 119 6.48 3.57 -1.74
C VAL A 119 7.07 2.27 -2.28
N ARG A 120 7.92 1.60 -1.48
CA ARG A 120 8.18 0.17 -1.66
C ARG A 120 7.23 -0.59 -0.75
N LEU A 121 6.45 -1.46 -1.37
CA LEU A 121 5.35 -2.19 -0.72
C LEU A 121 5.83 -2.93 0.55
N PRO A 122 4.91 -3.27 1.47
CA PRO A 122 5.17 -4.24 2.51
C PRO A 122 5.71 -5.55 1.93
N ALA A 123 6.54 -6.28 2.69
CA ALA A 123 7.09 -7.56 2.27
C ALA A 123 5.98 -8.55 1.85
N TRP A 124 4.85 -8.53 2.56
CA TRP A 124 3.68 -9.39 2.33
C TRP A 124 2.86 -9.02 1.08
N LEU A 125 3.05 -7.83 0.50
CA LEU A 125 2.54 -7.44 -0.82
C LEU A 125 3.59 -7.59 -1.93
N GLY A 126 4.68 -8.33 -1.69
CA GLY A 126 5.75 -8.53 -2.67
C GLY A 126 6.83 -7.44 -2.67
N GLY A 127 6.88 -6.58 -1.66
CA GLY A 127 7.90 -5.53 -1.52
C GLY A 127 9.36 -6.03 -1.51
N GLN A 128 9.58 -7.31 -1.24
CA GLN A 128 10.91 -7.96 -1.26
C GLN A 128 11.47 -8.18 -2.68
N LYS A 129 10.66 -8.09 -3.74
CA LYS A 129 11.15 -8.27 -5.11
C LYS A 129 12.08 -7.13 -5.49
N ASP A 130 13.16 -7.41 -6.22
CA ASP A 130 14.08 -6.40 -6.75
C ASP A 130 13.69 -5.94 -8.17
N ASP A 131 12.39 -5.75 -8.38
CA ASP A 131 11.80 -5.27 -9.63
C ASP A 131 10.72 -4.20 -9.35
N VAL A 132 10.29 -3.51 -10.40
CA VAL A 132 9.33 -2.40 -10.32
C VAL A 132 7.96 -2.79 -9.76
N SER A 133 7.57 -4.08 -9.77
CA SER A 133 6.30 -4.53 -9.18
C SER A 133 6.27 -4.38 -7.65
N SER A 134 7.44 -4.23 -7.01
CA SER A 134 7.56 -3.89 -5.58
C SER A 134 7.30 -2.41 -5.26
N LEU A 135 7.26 -1.53 -6.27
CA LEU A 135 7.17 -0.07 -6.10
C LEU A 135 5.81 0.48 -6.54
N ARG A 136 5.41 1.60 -5.92
CA ARG A 136 4.28 2.44 -6.33
C ARG A 136 4.64 3.91 -6.13
N ALA A 137 4.18 4.79 -7.01
CA ALA A 137 4.34 6.23 -6.85
C ALA A 137 2.98 6.92 -6.85
N TYR A 138 2.64 7.60 -5.75
CA TYR A 138 1.37 8.30 -5.56
C TYR A 138 1.59 9.78 -5.28
N SER A 139 0.68 10.64 -5.70
CA SER A 139 0.66 12.05 -5.31
C SER A 139 0.84 12.18 -3.79
N ALA A 140 1.71 13.08 -3.35
CA ALA A 140 1.89 13.37 -1.93
C ALA A 140 0.83 14.35 -1.38
N VAL A 141 -0.21 14.66 -2.16
CA VAL A 141 -1.31 15.55 -1.79
C VAL A 141 -2.60 14.73 -1.64
N ALA A 142 -3.27 14.90 -0.50
CA ALA A 142 -4.55 14.27 -0.15
C ALA A 142 -5.66 14.71 -1.11
N ILE A 143 -6.57 13.78 -1.42
CA ILE A 143 -7.65 14.03 -2.39
C ILE A 143 -8.76 14.89 -1.79
N SER A 144 -9.14 14.67 -0.52
CA SER A 144 -10.26 15.41 0.07
C SER A 144 -9.87 16.82 0.55
N SER A 145 -8.59 17.02 0.91
CA SER A 145 -8.15 18.12 1.76
C SER A 145 -6.99 18.96 1.23
N GLY A 146 -6.24 18.48 0.24
CA GLY A 146 -5.03 19.13 -0.23
C GLY A 146 -3.84 19.09 0.75
N CYS A 147 -3.94 18.39 1.88
CA CYS A 147 -2.84 18.24 2.83
C CYS A 147 -1.74 17.28 2.32
N LEU A 148 -0.53 17.43 2.84
CA LEU A 148 0.57 16.51 2.52
C LEU A 148 0.38 15.16 3.23
N ILE A 149 0.29 14.08 2.45
CA ILE A 149 0.13 12.70 2.93
C ILE A 149 1.46 11.96 2.99
N LYS A 150 1.54 10.97 3.86
CA LYS A 150 2.73 10.14 4.04
C LYS A 150 2.36 8.66 4.14
N TYR A 151 3.22 7.79 3.59
CA TYR A 151 3.15 6.36 3.85
C TYR A 151 3.71 6.00 5.23
N PHE A 152 2.92 5.23 5.99
CA PHE A 152 3.27 4.68 7.29
C PHE A 152 3.39 3.15 7.16
N GLY A 153 4.61 2.68 6.90
CA GLY A 153 4.92 1.26 6.82
C GLY A 153 5.09 0.55 8.17
N ASN A 154 5.12 1.25 9.30
CA ASN A 154 5.28 0.58 10.59
C ASN A 154 4.17 -0.46 10.84
N ASP A 155 4.51 -1.51 11.57
CA ASP A 155 3.62 -2.64 11.81
C ASP A 155 2.27 -2.19 12.38
N GLY A 156 1.18 -2.78 11.85
CA GLY A 156 -0.19 -2.46 12.21
C GLY A 156 -0.79 -1.23 11.51
N ARG A 157 -0.04 -0.48 10.68
CA ARG A 157 -0.57 0.70 9.97
C ARG A 157 -0.66 0.51 8.46
N TRP A 158 0.45 0.13 7.81
CA TRP A 158 0.60 -0.18 6.37
C TRP A 158 -0.34 0.60 5.42
N ALA A 159 -0.38 1.92 5.55
CA ALA A 159 -1.27 2.78 4.78
C ALA A 159 -0.62 4.11 4.43
N ILE A 160 -1.10 4.76 3.39
CA ILE A 160 -0.81 6.17 3.11
C ILE A 160 -1.91 6.99 3.80
N GLU A 161 -1.57 8.01 4.57
CA GLU A 161 -2.55 8.70 5.42
C GLU A 161 -2.43 10.22 5.37
N ASP A 162 -3.59 10.89 5.37
CA ASP A 162 -3.73 12.34 5.57
C ASP A 162 -3.79 12.68 7.08
N PRO A 163 -2.79 13.41 7.63
CA PRO A 163 -2.84 13.84 9.02
C PRO A 163 -3.93 14.88 9.32
N CYS A 164 -4.51 15.55 8.30
CA CYS A 164 -5.51 16.59 8.50
C CYS A 164 -6.93 16.04 8.72
N HIS A 165 -7.38 15.12 7.86
CA HIS A 165 -8.77 14.60 7.88
C HIS A 165 -8.87 13.08 8.02
N SER A 166 -7.76 12.41 8.33
CA SER A 166 -7.70 10.95 8.55
C SER A 166 -8.12 10.12 7.33
N ASP A 167 -7.96 10.66 6.12
CA ASP A 167 -8.04 9.84 4.91
C ASP A 167 -6.98 8.74 4.98
N ARG A 168 -7.35 7.51 4.63
CA ARG A 168 -6.41 6.38 4.51
C ARG A 168 -6.53 5.77 3.13
N TYR A 169 -5.39 5.53 2.50
CA TYR A 169 -5.28 5.02 1.14
C TYR A 169 -4.45 3.73 1.10
N ARG A 170 -4.88 2.77 0.28
CA ARG A 170 -4.18 1.50 0.08
C ARG A 170 -2.79 1.73 -0.52
N PRO A 171 -1.72 1.12 0.01
CA PRO A 171 -0.40 1.18 -0.62
C PRO A 171 -0.33 0.43 -1.95
N TRP A 172 -1.30 -0.45 -2.25
CA TRP A 172 -1.32 -1.32 -3.42
C TRP A 172 -1.72 -0.59 -4.72
N ASP A 173 -2.78 0.21 -4.68
CA ASP A 173 -3.36 0.90 -5.84
C ASP A 173 -3.79 2.35 -5.56
N GLY A 174 -3.63 2.82 -4.32
CA GLY A 174 -3.99 4.18 -3.90
C GLY A 174 -5.46 4.37 -3.54
N LEU A 175 -6.29 3.32 -3.53
CA LEU A 175 -7.73 3.42 -3.17
C LEU A 175 -7.91 4.04 -1.78
N ALA A 176 -8.72 5.10 -1.70
CA ALA A 176 -9.20 5.68 -0.45
C ALA A 176 -10.20 4.72 0.21
N PHE A 177 -9.89 4.27 1.43
CA PHE A 177 -10.68 3.28 2.16
C PHE A 177 -11.13 3.75 3.55
N ALA A 178 -10.67 4.91 4.01
CA ALA A 178 -11.23 5.64 5.14
C ALA A 178 -11.13 7.16 4.91
N GLY A 179 -11.92 7.93 5.67
CA GLY A 179 -11.95 9.40 5.63
C GLY A 179 -12.91 9.98 4.60
N ALA A 180 -12.79 11.29 4.36
CA ALA A 180 -13.63 12.01 3.41
C ALA A 180 -13.42 11.53 1.96
N ALA A 181 -12.19 11.16 1.60
CA ALA A 181 -11.87 10.63 0.28
C ALA A 181 -12.56 9.28 0.00
N SER A 182 -12.75 8.40 1.01
CA SER A 182 -13.48 7.14 0.79
C SER A 182 -14.98 7.34 0.56
N MET A 183 -15.54 8.49 0.94
CA MET A 183 -16.91 8.92 0.60
C MET A 183 -16.98 9.64 -0.76
N GLY A 184 -15.91 9.59 -1.55
CA GLY A 184 -15.82 10.17 -2.88
C GLY A 184 -15.56 11.69 -2.94
N MET A 185 -15.24 12.34 -1.82
CA MET A 185 -14.94 13.77 -1.76
C MET A 185 -13.55 14.09 -2.34
N THR A 186 -13.49 15.02 -3.31
CA THR A 186 -12.24 15.45 -4.00
C THR A 186 -11.80 16.88 -3.69
N SER A 187 -12.45 17.51 -2.72
CA SER A 187 -12.23 18.88 -2.21
C SER A 187 -13.38 19.22 -1.26
N PRO A 188 -13.25 20.17 -0.32
CA PRO A 188 -14.38 20.70 0.44
C PRO A 188 -15.48 21.33 -0.43
N SER A 189 -15.20 21.61 -1.71
CA SER A 189 -16.09 22.33 -2.62
C SER A 189 -16.63 21.51 -3.79
N VAL A 190 -16.26 20.23 -3.93
CA VAL A 190 -16.71 19.37 -5.04
C VAL A 190 -17.66 18.30 -4.49
N PRO A 191 -18.93 18.22 -4.98
CA PRO A 191 -19.88 17.21 -4.51
C PRO A 191 -19.36 15.80 -4.79
N SER A 192 -19.76 14.85 -3.94
CA SER A 192 -19.35 13.45 -4.05
C SER A 192 -19.72 12.88 -5.43
N SER A 193 -18.71 12.45 -6.20
CA SER A 193 -18.95 11.69 -7.42
C SER A 193 -18.88 10.19 -7.15
N ALA A 194 -19.83 9.48 -7.75
CA ALA A 194 -20.28 8.15 -7.35
C ALA A 194 -19.37 7.00 -7.83
N GLY A 195 -18.13 6.93 -7.36
CA GLY A 195 -17.28 5.75 -7.62
C GLY A 195 -15.92 5.75 -6.92
N PRO A 196 -15.25 4.59 -6.80
CA PRO A 196 -14.01 4.41 -6.03
C PRO A 196 -12.91 5.43 -6.34
N LEU A 197 -12.46 6.13 -5.30
CA LEU A 197 -11.52 7.24 -5.41
C LEU A 197 -10.10 6.77 -5.02
N ALA A 198 -9.11 7.01 -5.87
CA ALA A 198 -7.73 6.59 -5.65
C ALA A 198 -6.74 7.73 -5.87
N LEU A 199 -5.57 7.65 -5.23
CA LEU A 199 -4.48 8.63 -5.40
C LEU A 199 -4.00 8.66 -6.85
N ALA A 200 -3.62 9.85 -7.32
CA ALA A 200 -3.02 10.00 -8.64
C ALA A 200 -1.64 9.33 -8.68
N THR A 201 -1.30 8.67 -9.78
CA THR A 201 -0.13 7.78 -9.89
C THR A 201 0.95 8.31 -10.83
N LEU A 202 2.15 7.74 -10.73
CA LEU A 202 3.14 7.71 -11.82
C LEU A 202 3.46 6.26 -12.17
N ASP A 203 3.39 5.93 -13.45
CA ASP A 203 3.83 4.63 -13.95
C ASP A 203 5.36 4.55 -13.88
N LEU A 204 5.86 3.58 -13.12
CA LEU A 204 7.27 3.39 -12.87
C LEU A 204 7.91 2.39 -13.85
N SER A 205 9.21 2.50 -14.00
CA SER A 205 10.07 1.60 -14.77
C SER A 205 11.48 1.61 -14.16
N VAL A 206 12.39 0.80 -14.70
CA VAL A 206 13.79 0.72 -14.28
C VAL A 206 14.66 0.74 -15.52
N ASP A 207 15.61 1.66 -15.59
CA ASP A 207 16.52 1.75 -16.72
C ASP A 207 17.66 0.73 -16.68
N LYS A 208 18.39 0.62 -17.78
CA LYS A 208 19.53 -0.29 -17.95
C LYS A 208 20.66 -0.14 -16.90
N ASP A 209 20.71 0.97 -16.17
CA ASP A 209 21.73 1.26 -15.15
C ASP A 209 21.18 0.98 -13.72
N GLY A 210 19.94 0.48 -13.62
CA GLY A 210 19.24 0.15 -12.38
C GLY A 210 18.58 1.33 -11.68
N TYR A 211 18.46 2.51 -12.33
CA TYR A 211 17.76 3.65 -11.76
C TYR A 211 16.26 3.59 -12.02
N ILE A 212 15.49 4.02 -11.04
CA ILE A 212 14.02 4.11 -11.13
C ILE A 212 13.66 5.28 -12.06
N THR A 213 12.85 4.99 -13.07
CA THR A 213 12.25 5.97 -13.98
C THR A 213 10.75 6.06 -13.77
N ALA A 214 10.17 7.18 -14.18
CA ALA A 214 8.72 7.36 -14.30
C ALA A 214 8.39 7.76 -15.74
N LYS A 215 7.24 7.29 -16.23
CA LYS A 215 6.63 7.74 -17.49
C LYS A 215 5.82 9.00 -17.26
N LYS A 216 5.66 9.79 -18.31
CA LYS A 216 4.74 10.94 -18.31
C LYS A 216 3.31 10.44 -18.03
N PRO A 217 2.60 10.98 -17.02
CA PRO A 217 1.26 10.49 -16.67
C PRO A 217 0.25 10.83 -17.77
N ASP A 218 -0.62 9.88 -18.09
CA ASP A 218 -1.88 10.14 -18.75
C ASP A 218 -2.88 10.57 -17.66
N ILE A 219 -3.26 11.85 -17.64
CA ILE A 219 -4.16 12.41 -16.62
C ILE A 219 -5.50 11.67 -16.58
N SER A 220 -5.95 11.07 -17.68
CA SER A 220 -7.22 10.33 -17.72
C SER A 220 -7.15 8.97 -17.01
N ALA A 221 -5.99 8.32 -16.98
CA ALA A 221 -5.78 7.01 -16.36
C ALA A 221 -5.08 7.11 -15.00
N ASN A 222 -3.98 7.89 -14.94
CA ASN A 222 -3.18 8.12 -13.75
C ASN A 222 -3.79 9.15 -12.80
N GLY A 223 -4.68 10.04 -13.27
CA GLY A 223 -5.28 11.11 -12.47
C GLY A 223 -4.41 12.37 -12.35
N SER A 224 -4.88 13.30 -11.52
CA SER A 224 -4.22 14.58 -11.26
C SER A 224 -3.86 14.73 -9.76
N PRO A 225 -2.65 15.21 -9.40
CA PRO A 225 -2.26 15.47 -8.02
C PRO A 225 -3.31 16.26 -7.22
N GLY A 226 -3.61 15.79 -6.00
CA GLY A 226 -4.65 16.37 -5.13
C GLY A 226 -6.11 16.24 -5.60
N GLN A 227 -6.38 15.74 -6.82
CA GLN A 227 -7.73 15.36 -7.27
C GLN A 227 -7.92 13.84 -7.35
N GLY A 228 -6.82 13.10 -7.49
CA GLY A 228 -6.81 11.65 -7.62
C GLY A 228 -7.24 11.16 -9.01
N ARG A 229 -7.71 9.91 -9.03
CA ARG A 229 -8.30 9.19 -10.16
C ARG A 229 -9.51 8.38 -9.67
N ARG A 230 -10.35 7.91 -10.58
CA ARG A 230 -11.46 6.98 -10.26
C ARG A 230 -11.10 5.59 -10.78
N LEU A 231 -11.30 4.56 -9.96
CA LEU A 231 -11.18 3.17 -10.40
C LEU A 231 -12.50 2.72 -11.02
N SER A 232 -12.45 2.02 -12.15
CA SER A 232 -13.62 1.28 -12.63
C SER A 232 -13.88 0.05 -11.76
N GLN A 233 -15.08 -0.52 -11.83
CA GLN A 233 -15.39 -1.74 -11.07
C GLN A 233 -14.50 -2.92 -11.50
N ASP A 234 -14.17 -3.01 -12.79
CA ASP A 234 -13.29 -4.05 -13.33
C ASP A 234 -11.84 -3.85 -12.87
N GLU A 235 -11.34 -2.60 -12.89
CA GLU A 235 -10.01 -2.24 -12.38
C GLU A 235 -9.89 -2.55 -10.88
N LEU A 236 -10.89 -2.16 -10.09
CA LEU A 236 -10.93 -2.45 -8.65
C LEU A 236 -10.95 -3.96 -8.39
N THR A 237 -11.74 -4.72 -9.16
CA THR A 237 -11.84 -6.19 -9.01
C THR A 237 -10.54 -6.89 -9.41
N LEU A 238 -9.87 -6.43 -10.46
CA LEU A 238 -8.54 -6.92 -10.86
C LEU A 238 -7.48 -6.57 -9.82
N SER A 239 -7.43 -5.31 -9.38
CA SER A 239 -6.52 -4.83 -8.34
C SER A 239 -6.66 -5.62 -7.05
N ASN A 240 -7.89 -5.85 -6.59
CA ASN A 240 -8.20 -6.69 -5.42
C ASN A 240 -7.66 -8.12 -5.59
N ARG A 241 -7.86 -8.74 -6.76
CA ARG A 241 -7.36 -10.10 -7.04
C ARG A 241 -5.84 -10.16 -6.96
N GLU A 242 -5.13 -9.25 -7.63
CA GLU A 242 -3.66 -9.25 -7.63
C GLU A 242 -3.07 -8.98 -6.23
N MET A 243 -3.73 -8.13 -5.43
CA MET A 243 -3.39 -7.86 -4.03
C MET A 243 -3.56 -9.12 -3.17
N LEU A 244 -4.70 -9.82 -3.32
CA LEU A 244 -5.00 -11.07 -2.62
C LEU A 244 -4.05 -12.20 -3.04
N ASP A 245 -3.69 -12.29 -4.31
CA ASP A 245 -2.68 -13.24 -4.80
C ASP A 245 -1.29 -12.94 -4.20
N ALA A 246 -0.94 -11.65 -4.04
CA ALA A 246 0.32 -11.25 -3.40
C ALA A 246 0.35 -11.64 -1.92
N ALA A 247 -0.72 -11.33 -1.19
CA ALA A 247 -0.86 -11.72 0.21
C ALA A 247 -0.87 -13.25 0.40
N SER A 248 -1.62 -14.00 -0.44
CA SER A 248 -1.66 -15.47 -0.40
C SER A 248 -0.29 -16.10 -0.61
N ARG A 249 0.48 -15.61 -1.59
CA ARG A 249 1.87 -16.06 -1.81
C ARG A 249 2.79 -15.79 -0.62
N ASN A 250 2.53 -14.75 0.18
CA ASN A 250 3.30 -14.50 1.40
C ASN A 250 2.81 -15.34 2.59
N ALA A 251 1.49 -15.54 2.71
CA ALA A 251 0.86 -16.39 3.71
C ALA A 251 1.31 -17.85 3.60
N GLY A 252 1.65 -18.27 2.38
CA GLY A 252 1.99 -19.66 2.04
C GLY A 252 0.78 -20.54 1.75
N TYR A 253 -0.41 -19.94 1.64
CA TYR A 253 -1.67 -20.60 1.32
C TYR A 253 -2.65 -19.64 0.62
N ALA A 254 -3.66 -20.17 -0.07
CA ALA A 254 -4.69 -19.42 -0.75
C ALA A 254 -5.66 -18.75 0.25
N LEU A 255 -5.65 -17.42 0.29
CA LEU A 255 -6.58 -16.67 1.14
C LEU A 255 -8.01 -16.75 0.56
N PRO A 256 -9.02 -17.15 1.36
CA PRO A 256 -10.40 -17.35 0.88
C PRO A 256 -11.21 -16.04 0.75
N PHE A 257 -10.54 -14.90 0.59
CA PHE A 257 -11.18 -13.59 0.54
C PHE A 257 -11.78 -13.31 -0.84
N PRO A 258 -13.06 -12.90 -0.95
CA PRO A 258 -13.64 -12.48 -2.23
C PRO A 258 -12.93 -11.27 -2.84
N ALA A 259 -12.37 -11.40 -4.05
CA ALA A 259 -11.76 -10.28 -4.78
C ALA A 259 -12.82 -9.32 -5.37
N ALA A 260 -13.94 -9.89 -5.84
CA ALA A 260 -15.11 -9.14 -6.27
C ALA A 260 -15.93 -8.67 -5.06
N GLY A 261 -16.68 -7.59 -5.23
CA GLY A 261 -17.63 -7.17 -4.20
C GLY A 261 -18.71 -8.23 -3.97
N THR A 262 -19.06 -8.47 -2.71
CA THR A 262 -20.11 -9.42 -2.31
C THR A 262 -21.15 -8.66 -1.50
N TYR A 263 -22.45 -8.85 -1.79
CA TYR A 263 -23.54 -8.08 -1.16
C TYR A 263 -23.38 -6.55 -1.26
N GLY A 264 -22.86 -6.04 -2.39
CA GLY A 264 -22.58 -4.61 -2.57
C GLY A 264 -21.36 -4.09 -1.79
N LYS A 265 -20.76 -4.89 -0.90
CA LYS A 265 -19.56 -4.54 -0.15
C LYS A 265 -18.30 -4.86 -0.95
N HIS A 266 -17.36 -3.93 -1.02
CA HIS A 266 -16.08 -4.09 -1.72
C HIS A 266 -14.92 -4.27 -0.74
N LEU A 267 -13.88 -5.02 -1.12
CA LEU A 267 -12.64 -5.14 -0.35
C LEU A 267 -11.99 -3.75 -0.23
N LEU A 268 -12.05 -3.17 0.96
CA LEU A 268 -11.46 -1.88 1.31
C LEU A 268 -9.96 -2.01 1.51
N THR A 269 -9.54 -2.94 2.37
CA THR A 269 -8.13 -3.21 2.67
C THR A 269 -7.93 -4.64 3.15
N ILE A 270 -6.69 -5.10 3.07
CA ILE A 270 -6.20 -6.34 3.68
C ILE A 270 -4.94 -5.99 4.48
N THR A 271 -4.75 -6.62 5.64
CA THR A 271 -3.53 -6.51 6.44
C THR A 271 -3.19 -7.86 7.08
N PRO A 272 -1.91 -8.14 7.38
CA PRO A 272 -1.55 -9.19 8.32
C PRO A 272 -2.30 -8.96 9.63
N ALA A 273 -3.05 -9.97 10.07
CA ALA A 273 -3.98 -9.82 11.18
C ALA A 273 -3.21 -9.70 12.49
N GLN A 274 -3.30 -8.54 13.14
CA GLN A 274 -2.92 -8.39 14.54
C GLN A 274 -4.04 -8.93 15.43
N VAL A 275 -4.37 -10.22 15.27
CA VAL A 275 -5.57 -10.80 15.87
C VAL A 275 -5.49 -10.78 17.38
N GLN A 276 -6.25 -9.87 17.99
CA GLN A 276 -6.37 -9.76 19.45
C GLN A 276 -7.47 -10.70 19.96
N TRP A 277 -7.20 -12.01 19.87
CA TRP A 277 -8.09 -13.04 20.44
C TRP A 277 -7.92 -13.10 21.96
N GLY A 278 -8.63 -12.23 22.69
CA GLY A 278 -8.83 -12.32 24.14
C GLY A 278 -7.62 -12.01 25.03
N MET A 279 -6.38 -12.36 24.65
CA MET A 279 -5.14 -11.94 25.34
C MET A 279 -3.81 -12.17 24.59
N ARG A 280 -3.78 -12.65 23.35
CA ARG A 280 -2.54 -12.77 22.56
C ARG A 280 -2.70 -12.17 21.17
N VAL A 281 -1.80 -11.24 20.83
CA VAL A 281 -1.59 -10.76 19.45
C VAL A 281 -0.51 -11.62 18.82
N THR A 282 -0.89 -12.55 17.94
CA THR A 282 0.07 -13.27 17.10
C THR A 282 0.45 -12.38 15.93
N GLY A 283 1.62 -11.72 16.00
CA GLY A 283 2.19 -10.97 14.88
C GLY A 283 2.73 -11.85 13.75
N ASP A 284 2.13 -13.01 13.51
CA ASP A 284 2.52 -13.92 12.44
C ASP A 284 1.96 -13.40 11.11
N LEU A 285 2.87 -13.12 10.16
CA LEU A 285 2.55 -12.60 8.83
C LEU A 285 1.73 -13.58 7.96
N ARG A 286 1.40 -14.77 8.48
CA ARG A 286 0.54 -15.75 7.82
C ARG A 286 -0.92 -15.70 8.27
N ALA A 287 -1.28 -14.93 9.29
CA ALA A 287 -2.68 -14.61 9.56
C ALA A 287 -3.05 -13.31 8.83
N PHE A 288 -4.26 -13.21 8.27
CA PHE A 288 -4.70 -12.04 7.51
C PHE A 288 -6.11 -11.61 7.88
N GLU A 289 -6.35 -10.30 7.81
CA GLU A 289 -7.64 -9.66 8.02
C GLU A 289 -7.98 -8.83 6.80
N ALA A 290 -9.21 -8.99 6.28
CA ALA A 290 -9.75 -8.26 5.15
C ALA A 290 -11.00 -7.50 5.60
N LEU A 291 -11.06 -6.21 5.26
CA LEU A 291 -12.18 -5.32 5.55
C LEU A 291 -13.00 -5.07 4.29
N TYR A 292 -14.31 -5.25 4.38
CA TYR A 292 -15.27 -4.96 3.32
C TYR A 292 -16.28 -3.91 3.78
N ALA A 293 -16.72 -3.02 2.89
CA ALA A 293 -17.84 -2.11 3.16
C ALA A 293 -18.53 -1.67 1.85
N ASP A 294 -19.75 -1.16 1.97
CA ASP A 294 -20.41 -0.42 0.88
C ASP A 294 -19.65 0.90 0.63
N TYR A 295 -19.44 1.25 -0.63
CA TYR A 295 -18.75 2.48 -1.02
C TYR A 295 -19.57 3.75 -0.75
N TYR A 296 -20.90 3.66 -0.76
CA TYR A 296 -21.79 4.83 -0.76
C TYR A 296 -22.26 5.26 0.63
N LEU A 297 -22.24 4.35 1.60
CA LEU A 297 -22.87 4.60 2.91
C LEU A 297 -21.96 5.34 3.88
N GLY A 298 -20.65 5.46 3.59
CA GLY A 298 -19.70 6.34 4.28
C GLY A 298 -19.53 6.12 5.79
N SER A 299 -20.13 5.06 6.33
CA SER A 299 -20.29 4.84 7.75
C SER A 299 -19.63 3.53 8.16
N ASN A 300 -19.03 3.50 9.35
CA ASN A 300 -18.44 2.29 9.92
C ASN A 300 -19.48 1.21 10.25
N TYR A 301 -20.78 1.50 10.10
CA TYR A 301 -21.88 0.62 10.48
C TYR A 301 -22.19 -0.46 9.45
N HIS A 302 -21.69 -0.39 8.21
CA HIS A 302 -21.99 -1.42 7.19
C HIS A 302 -20.78 -2.29 6.84
N ARG A 303 -19.78 -2.38 7.74
CA ARG A 303 -18.55 -3.13 7.50
C ARG A 303 -18.70 -4.64 7.70
N THR A 304 -17.84 -5.40 7.03
CA THR A 304 -17.64 -6.83 7.25
C THR A 304 -16.13 -7.09 7.34
N GLU A 305 -15.68 -7.49 8.52
CA GLU A 305 -14.31 -7.93 8.81
C GLU A 305 -14.23 -9.45 8.61
N ILE A 306 -13.20 -9.93 7.92
CA ILE A 306 -12.91 -11.37 7.80
C ILE A 306 -11.47 -11.59 8.23
N ALA A 307 -11.24 -12.40 9.26
CA ALA A 307 -9.90 -12.83 9.66
C ALA A 307 -9.71 -14.33 9.37
N VAL A 308 -8.52 -14.69 8.87
CA VAL A 308 -8.14 -16.05 8.47
C VAL A 308 -6.82 -16.41 9.13
N CYS A 309 -6.76 -17.59 9.75
CA CYS A 309 -5.56 -18.17 10.34
C CYS A 309 -5.46 -19.65 9.97
N PRO A 310 -4.29 -20.16 9.54
CA PRO A 310 -4.08 -21.61 9.49
C PRO A 310 -4.21 -22.22 10.89
N VAL A 311 -4.97 -23.31 11.01
CA VAL A 311 -5.27 -23.96 12.31
C VAL A 311 -3.99 -24.29 13.08
N ALA A 312 -2.93 -24.73 12.39
CA ALA A 312 -1.61 -25.02 12.96
C ALA A 312 -0.90 -23.81 13.61
N LEU A 313 -1.30 -22.58 13.29
CA LEU A 313 -0.74 -21.34 13.85
C LEU A 313 -1.63 -20.71 14.93
N CYS A 314 -2.86 -21.18 15.02
CA CYS A 314 -3.83 -20.82 16.03
C CYS A 314 -4.14 -22.04 16.94
N PRO A 315 -3.14 -22.70 17.56
CA PRO A 315 -3.35 -23.92 18.34
C PRO A 315 -4.25 -23.67 19.56
N ASP A 316 -4.19 -22.51 20.19
CA ASP A 316 -5.07 -22.14 21.31
C ASP A 316 -6.56 -21.99 20.87
N LEU A 317 -6.85 -21.93 19.56
CA LEU A 317 -8.19 -21.98 18.95
C LEU A 317 -8.54 -23.37 18.37
N ALA A 318 -7.58 -24.30 18.38
CA ALA A 318 -7.67 -25.67 17.88
C ALA A 318 -7.53 -26.73 18.98
N LEU A 319 -7.16 -26.34 20.21
CA LEU A 319 -6.81 -27.24 21.30
C LEU A 319 -7.74 -27.04 22.51
N GLY A 320 -8.45 -28.11 22.83
CA GLY A 320 -9.17 -28.30 24.09
C GLY A 320 -10.54 -28.91 23.85
N ASP A 321 -11.27 -28.26 22.96
CA ASP A 321 -12.69 -28.51 22.70
C ASP A 321 -12.86 -28.92 21.25
N SER A 322 -13.68 -29.96 20.99
CA SER A 322 -14.09 -30.24 19.62
C SER A 322 -14.82 -29.02 19.05
N PRO A 323 -14.98 -28.87 17.73
CA PRO A 323 -15.75 -27.75 17.18
C PRO A 323 -17.16 -27.65 17.81
N ALA A 324 -17.76 -28.79 18.17
CA ALA A 324 -19.01 -28.87 18.94
C ALA A 324 -18.93 -28.35 20.38
N ASP A 325 -17.79 -28.46 21.06
CA ASP A 325 -17.59 -27.92 22.40
C ASP A 325 -17.22 -26.44 22.37
N LEU A 326 -16.51 -25.99 21.33
CA LEU A 326 -16.22 -24.57 21.10
C LEU A 326 -17.51 -23.79 20.75
N ALA A 327 -18.44 -24.42 20.03
CA ALA A 327 -19.81 -23.93 19.87
C ALA A 327 -20.56 -23.82 21.20
N LYS A 328 -20.50 -24.85 22.08
CA LYS A 328 -21.09 -24.76 23.44
C LYS A 328 -20.53 -23.58 24.21
N ASN A 329 -19.22 -23.34 24.16
CA ASN A 329 -18.59 -22.20 24.84
C ASN A 329 -19.05 -20.83 24.32
N MET A 330 -19.37 -20.72 23.02
CA MET A 330 -19.97 -19.50 22.45
C MET A 330 -21.47 -19.36 22.80
N VAL A 331 -22.21 -20.48 22.86
CA VAL A 331 -23.64 -20.53 23.22
C VAL A 331 -23.86 -20.32 24.73
N ASN A 332 -22.85 -20.58 25.57
CA ASN A 332 -22.93 -20.41 27.03
C ASN A 332 -23.10 -18.95 27.49
N VAL A 333 -22.90 -17.96 26.61
CA VAL A 333 -23.47 -16.62 26.82
C VAL A 333 -24.92 -16.68 26.39
N ALA A 334 -25.83 -16.83 27.37
CA ALA A 334 -27.27 -16.90 27.12
C ALA A 334 -27.68 -15.79 26.12
N PRO A 335 -28.26 -16.16 24.96
CA PRO A 335 -28.64 -15.16 23.96
C PRO A 335 -29.63 -14.17 24.60
N ALA A 336 -29.42 -12.89 24.33
CA ALA A 336 -30.49 -11.91 24.49
C ALA A 336 -31.67 -12.33 23.60
N GLU A 337 -32.90 -11.90 23.94
CA GLU A 337 -34.14 -12.40 23.30
C GLU A 337 -34.21 -12.19 21.79
N ASP A 338 -33.30 -11.38 21.22
CA ASP A 338 -33.14 -11.02 19.82
C ASP A 338 -32.02 -11.77 19.06
N ARG A 339 -31.32 -12.73 19.70
CA ARG A 339 -30.19 -13.45 19.09
C ARG A 339 -30.55 -14.84 18.58
N ARG A 340 -30.35 -15.05 17.27
CA ARG A 340 -30.34 -16.38 16.64
C ARG A 340 -28.92 -16.93 16.65
N VAL A 341 -28.77 -18.21 17.00
CA VAL A 341 -27.51 -18.94 16.95
C VAL A 341 -27.70 -20.24 16.19
N GLU A 342 -26.84 -20.50 15.22
CA GLU A 342 -26.81 -21.77 14.47
C GLU A 342 -25.41 -22.39 14.61
N SER A 343 -25.34 -23.69 14.92
CA SER A 343 -24.06 -24.40 15.06
C SER A 343 -24.17 -25.86 14.68
N GLY A 344 -23.13 -26.39 14.02
CA GLY A 344 -23.11 -27.77 13.53
C GLY A 344 -22.27 -27.95 12.26
N PRO A 345 -22.12 -29.21 11.82
CA PRO A 345 -21.60 -29.52 10.49
C PRO A 345 -22.56 -29.02 9.39
N ASP A 346 -22.05 -28.88 8.17
CA ASP A 346 -22.76 -28.55 6.93
C ASP A 346 -23.55 -27.22 6.86
N ILE A 347 -23.63 -26.42 7.94
CA ILE A 347 -24.31 -25.10 7.93
C ILE A 347 -23.75 -24.20 6.82
N ALA A 348 -22.42 -24.15 6.70
CA ALA A 348 -21.70 -23.52 5.60
C ALA A 348 -20.98 -24.53 4.69
N GLY A 349 -21.50 -25.77 4.59
CA GLY A 349 -20.76 -26.93 4.05
C GLY A 349 -19.61 -27.39 4.93
N ARG A 350 -19.66 -27.04 6.23
CA ARG A 350 -18.57 -27.09 7.21
C ARG A 350 -19.08 -27.09 8.62
N TYR A 351 -18.20 -27.38 9.57
CA TYR A 351 -18.40 -26.91 10.92
C TYR A 351 -18.41 -25.37 10.98
N ALA A 352 -19.52 -24.81 11.44
CA ALA A 352 -19.69 -23.39 11.65
C ALA A 352 -20.38 -23.09 12.99
N VAL A 353 -20.12 -21.91 13.53
CA VAL A 353 -20.95 -21.25 14.54
C VAL A 353 -21.32 -19.88 13.98
N LEU A 354 -22.62 -19.62 13.85
CA LEU A 354 -23.19 -18.38 13.36
C LEU A 354 -24.01 -17.74 14.47
N ILE A 355 -23.86 -16.43 14.67
CA ILE A 355 -24.64 -15.61 15.61
C ILE A 355 -25.13 -14.40 14.83
N ALA A 356 -26.41 -14.06 14.93
CA ALA A 356 -26.95 -12.81 14.39
C ALA A 356 -27.97 -12.20 15.38
N ASN A 357 -27.92 -10.89 15.57
CA ASN A 357 -29.02 -10.14 16.17
C ASN A 357 -30.09 -9.94 15.08
N GLU A 358 -31.27 -10.54 15.23
CA GLU A 358 -32.41 -10.40 14.29
C GLU A 358 -33.48 -9.41 14.80
N GLY A 359 -33.12 -8.58 15.80
CA GLY A 359 -33.97 -7.54 16.36
C GLY A 359 -34.22 -6.35 15.41
N LEU A 360 -34.94 -5.33 15.92
CA LEU A 360 -35.27 -4.10 15.16
C LEU A 360 -34.06 -3.27 14.71
N ASP A 361 -32.88 -3.58 15.23
CA ASP A 361 -31.58 -3.00 14.89
C ASP A 361 -30.60 -4.16 14.66
N PRO A 362 -30.41 -4.65 13.41
CA PRO A 362 -29.64 -5.85 13.08
C PRO A 362 -28.11 -5.62 13.16
N GLY A 363 -27.67 -4.98 14.25
CA GLY A 363 -26.37 -4.32 14.33
C GLY A 363 -25.15 -5.22 14.52
N TYR A 364 -25.30 -6.55 14.59
CA TYR A 364 -24.14 -7.46 14.68
C TYR A 364 -24.45 -8.89 14.27
N ALA A 365 -23.56 -9.46 13.45
CA ALA A 365 -23.52 -10.86 13.09
C ALA A 365 -22.07 -11.38 13.10
N GLU A 366 -21.84 -12.59 13.61
CA GLU A 366 -20.53 -13.22 13.69
C GLU A 366 -20.58 -14.67 13.20
N ALA A 367 -19.65 -15.05 12.32
CA ALA A 367 -19.41 -16.44 11.95
C ALA A 367 -18.03 -16.89 12.40
N LYS A 368 -17.91 -18.15 12.82
CA LYS A 368 -16.63 -18.86 12.96
C LYS A 368 -16.70 -20.17 12.21
N LEU A 369 -15.72 -20.44 11.37
CA LEU A 369 -15.71 -21.50 10.35
C LEU A 369 -14.39 -22.28 10.41
N TRP A 370 -14.45 -23.60 10.22
CA TRP A 370 -13.27 -24.49 10.20
C TRP A 370 -13.25 -25.37 8.94
N GLY A 371 -12.05 -25.74 8.49
CA GLY A 371 -11.82 -26.74 7.43
C GLY A 371 -10.88 -26.30 6.30
N LYS A 372 -10.79 -27.13 5.25
CA LYS A 372 -9.83 -27.04 4.11
C LYS A 372 -10.04 -25.89 3.11
N GLY A 373 -9.08 -24.96 3.00
CA GLY A 373 -9.00 -23.97 1.92
C GLY A 373 -8.78 -24.60 0.54
N ALA A 374 -8.73 -23.77 -0.52
CA ALA A 374 -8.63 -24.25 -1.91
C ALA A 374 -7.36 -25.07 -2.23
N ASP A 375 -6.32 -24.93 -1.41
CA ASP A 375 -5.05 -25.68 -1.46
C ASP A 375 -4.95 -26.81 -0.42
N ARG A 376 -6.05 -27.12 0.26
CA ARG A 376 -6.18 -28.08 1.38
C ARG A 376 -5.46 -27.67 2.68
N THR A 377 -5.08 -26.40 2.86
CA THR A 377 -4.66 -25.87 4.17
C THR A 377 -5.84 -25.88 5.14
N ASP A 378 -5.65 -26.34 6.37
CA ASP A 378 -6.65 -26.21 7.44
C ASP A 378 -6.76 -24.76 7.88
N LEU A 379 -7.92 -24.14 7.64
CA LEU A 379 -8.18 -22.73 7.94
C LEU A 379 -9.25 -22.61 9.02
N PHE A 380 -8.94 -21.76 10.01
CA PHE A 380 -9.91 -21.12 10.87
C PHE A 380 -10.23 -19.74 10.30
N VAL A 381 -11.52 -19.45 10.12
CA VAL A 381 -11.99 -18.17 9.58
C VAL A 381 -13.04 -17.59 10.51
N THR A 382 -12.94 -16.29 10.79
CA THR A 382 -13.97 -15.53 11.50
C THR A 382 -14.49 -14.40 10.64
N ILE A 383 -15.80 -14.22 10.61
CA ILE A 383 -16.48 -13.11 9.96
C ILE A 383 -17.14 -12.29 11.05
N ARG A 384 -16.98 -10.97 11.05
CA ARG A 384 -17.82 -10.04 11.81
C ARG A 384 -18.47 -9.09 10.84
N ALA A 385 -19.79 -9.13 10.74
CA ALA A 385 -20.57 -8.27 9.89
C ALA A 385 -21.50 -7.40 10.73
N TYR A 386 -21.72 -6.20 10.26
CA TYR A 386 -22.79 -5.32 10.72
C TYR A 386 -23.84 -5.25 9.59
N ASP A 387 -25.11 -5.14 9.98
CA ASP A 387 -26.29 -5.19 9.10
C ASP A 387 -26.27 -6.38 8.15
N MET A 388 -26.27 -7.57 8.73
CA MET A 388 -26.28 -8.84 7.99
C MET A 388 -27.19 -9.84 8.72
N THR A 389 -28.22 -10.31 8.04
CA THR A 389 -29.12 -11.36 8.56
C THR A 389 -28.40 -12.71 8.66
N MET A 390 -28.98 -13.66 9.41
CA MET A 390 -28.43 -15.02 9.51
C MET A 390 -28.29 -15.69 8.12
N ASP A 391 -29.26 -15.49 7.24
CA ASP A 391 -29.27 -16.08 5.89
C ASP A 391 -28.17 -15.47 5.01
N GLU A 392 -27.97 -14.14 5.06
CA GLU A 392 -26.87 -13.46 4.37
C GLU A 392 -25.50 -13.87 4.92
N LEU A 393 -25.35 -13.97 6.24
CA LEU A 393 -24.11 -14.45 6.87
C LEU A 393 -23.81 -15.89 6.46
N THR A 394 -24.83 -16.75 6.40
CA THR A 394 -24.71 -18.14 5.97
C THR A 394 -24.27 -18.25 4.51
N LEU A 395 -24.89 -17.48 3.61
CA LEU A 395 -24.54 -17.46 2.19
C LEU A 395 -23.14 -16.85 1.97
N PHE A 396 -22.78 -15.81 2.73
CA PHE A 396 -21.45 -15.21 2.68
C PHE A 396 -20.37 -16.18 3.18
N ALA A 397 -20.61 -16.89 4.28
CA ALA A 397 -19.72 -17.95 4.79
C ALA A 397 -19.50 -19.06 3.75
N LYS A 398 -20.56 -19.49 3.04
CA LYS A 398 -20.47 -20.45 1.92
C LYS A 398 -19.64 -19.91 0.75
N SER A 399 -19.75 -18.62 0.45
CA SER A 399 -19.07 -17.97 -0.69
C SER A 399 -17.54 -17.99 -0.62
N LEU A 400 -16.96 -18.21 0.56
CA LEU A 400 -15.51 -18.21 0.77
C LEU A 400 -14.76 -19.36 0.04
N GLY A 401 -15.45 -20.32 -0.58
CA GLY A 401 -14.83 -21.53 -1.18
C GLY A 401 -14.74 -22.70 -0.20
N LEU A 402 -15.69 -22.69 0.73
CA LEU A 402 -15.72 -23.28 2.06
C LEU A 402 -15.59 -24.82 2.23
N SER A 403 -14.63 -25.60 1.73
CA SER A 403 -14.72 -27.10 1.73
C SER A 403 -14.60 -27.84 3.11
N PRO A 404 -15.28 -29.00 3.38
CA PRO A 404 -15.24 -29.72 4.68
C PRO A 404 -13.88 -30.29 5.12
N GLU A 405 -13.82 -30.85 6.33
CA GLU A 405 -12.76 -31.79 6.77
C GLU A 405 -13.06 -33.22 6.28
N ASP A 406 -12.01 -34.00 6.01
CA ASP A 406 -12.06 -35.38 5.44
C ASP A 406 -12.40 -36.45 6.50
#